data_AF-A0A1H6BQW7-F1
#
_entry.id   AF-A0A1H6BQW7-F1
#
_cell.length_a   1.000
_cell.length_b   1.000
_cell.length_c   1.000
_cell.angle_alpha   90.00
_cell.angle_beta   90.00
_cell.angle_gamma   90.00
#
_symmetry.space_group_name_H-M   'P 1'
#
loop_
_entity.id
_entity.type
_entity.pdbx_description
1 polymer ?
#
loop_
_entity_poly.entity_id
_entity_poly.type
_entity_poly.pdbx_seq_one_letter_code
_entity_poly.pdbx_strand_id
1 'polypeptide(L)'
;MNKFFTFLIILIFPLTSCKKEIENIQNKTLDSNSKTQPQFLTFIFQPSLNENAEVNVNFEKKYLTFKTIYPFLQEPPAFGEKKTEKKPPKPYYAELTQNQINELTKILVNLNDEDYQQIQGNYIDGISYNFSILNSDKTFKVGYIANEKTENQKKLTTEILNLVSETNKFEENFSAISYYGMKN
;
A
#
# COMPACT_ATOMS: atom_id res chain seq x y z
N MET A 1 -4.08 84.83 -7.09
CA MET A 1 -4.87 84.05 -6.11
C MET A 1 -4.10 82.78 -5.78
N ASN A 2 -3.88 82.57 -4.49
CA ASN A 2 -3.28 81.39 -3.83
C ASN A 2 -3.92 80.08 -4.35
N LYS A 3 -3.26 78.91 -4.36
CA LYS A 3 -2.68 78.23 -3.19
C LYS A 3 -1.65 77.15 -3.60
N PHE A 4 -0.65 77.03 -2.73
CA PHE A 4 0.15 75.84 -2.41
C PHE A 4 -0.62 74.52 -2.48
N PHE A 5 0.03 73.44 -2.92
CA PHE A 5 0.18 72.22 -2.10
C PHE A 5 1.31 71.33 -2.62
N THR A 6 2.36 71.24 -1.81
CA THR A 6 3.45 70.27 -1.90
C THR A 6 2.92 68.92 -1.41
N PHE A 7 3.15 67.83 -2.15
CA PHE A 7 3.27 66.50 -1.56
C PHE A 7 4.36 65.70 -2.27
N LEU A 8 5.47 65.59 -1.55
CA LEU A 8 6.48 64.54 -1.59
C LEU A 8 5.81 63.19 -1.30
N ILE A 9 6.19 62.09 -1.97
CA ILE A 9 6.52 60.76 -1.36
C ILE A 9 6.66 59.64 -2.42
N ILE A 10 7.91 59.18 -2.52
CA ILE A 10 8.42 57.79 -2.54
C ILE A 10 8.27 56.92 -3.81
N LEU A 11 9.46 56.70 -4.40
CA LEU A 11 9.89 55.53 -5.17
C LEU A 11 9.56 54.20 -4.47
N ILE A 12 8.86 53.29 -5.16
CA ILE A 12 9.00 51.85 -4.92
C ILE A 12 9.33 51.18 -6.26
N PHE A 13 10.54 50.64 -6.32
CA PHE A 13 11.04 49.78 -7.38
C PHE A 13 10.20 48.48 -7.47
N PRO A 14 9.70 48.07 -8.64
CA PRO A 14 9.38 46.67 -8.85
C PRO A 14 10.67 45.91 -9.20
N LEU A 15 11.44 45.52 -8.18
CA LEU A 15 12.33 44.37 -8.24
C LEU A 15 11.47 43.11 -8.07
N THR A 16 11.04 42.49 -9.17
CA THR A 16 10.71 41.04 -9.19
C THR A 16 11.17 40.43 -10.50
N SER A 17 12.49 40.49 -10.72
CA SER A 17 13.21 39.40 -11.39
C SER A 17 13.22 38.18 -10.45
N CYS A 18 13.19 36.98 -11.01
CA CYS A 18 13.16 35.65 -10.36
C CYS A 18 11.79 35.18 -9.81
N LYS A 19 10.85 34.87 -10.72
CA LYS A 19 9.95 33.71 -10.53
C LYS A 19 10.46 32.54 -11.37
N LYS A 20 11.55 31.94 -10.91
CA LYS A 20 12.06 30.65 -11.42
C LYS A 20 12.59 29.82 -10.25
N GLU A 21 11.76 29.66 -9.22
CA GLU A 21 12.10 28.87 -8.03
C GLU A 21 10.86 28.39 -7.27
N ILE A 22 9.87 27.83 -7.99
CA ILE A 22 8.70 27.19 -7.34
C ILE A 22 8.50 25.73 -7.79
N GLU A 23 9.14 25.26 -8.86
CA GLU A 23 9.10 23.83 -9.25
C GLU A 23 10.14 22.95 -8.54
N ASN A 24 11.03 23.52 -7.71
CA ASN A 24 12.12 22.77 -7.06
C ASN A 24 11.85 22.38 -5.59
N ILE A 25 10.62 22.56 -5.07
CA ILE A 25 10.30 22.29 -3.65
C ILE A 25 9.44 21.02 -3.47
N GLN A 26 8.88 20.44 -4.54
CA GLN A 26 8.20 19.12 -4.45
C GLN A 26 9.09 17.91 -4.77
N ASN A 27 10.30 18.15 -5.29
CA ASN A 27 11.35 17.13 -5.38
C ASN A 27 12.36 17.32 -4.24
N LYS A 28 11.88 17.52 -3.02
CA LYS A 28 12.72 17.30 -1.84
C LYS A 28 12.95 15.79 -1.77
N THR A 29 14.01 15.39 -2.46
CA THR A 29 14.76 14.16 -2.34
C THR A 29 14.55 13.60 -0.94
N LEU A 30 14.00 12.38 -0.87
CA LEU A 30 14.28 11.47 0.22
C LEU A 30 15.78 11.58 0.49
N ASP A 31 16.13 12.07 1.67
CA ASP A 31 17.51 12.27 2.10
C ASP A 31 18.33 11.02 1.76
N SER A 32 19.30 11.20 0.87
CA SER A 32 20.21 10.17 0.37
C SER A 32 21.28 9.80 1.39
N ASN A 33 20.94 9.76 2.68
CA ASN A 33 21.79 9.25 3.74
C ASN A 33 21.18 7.94 4.28
N SER A 34 21.63 6.85 3.67
CA SER A 34 21.60 5.47 4.19
C SER A 34 20.27 4.84 4.65
N LYS A 35 19.10 5.28 4.17
CA LYS A 35 17.86 4.49 4.35
C LYS A 35 17.70 3.48 3.22
N THR A 36 18.00 2.23 3.55
CA THR A 36 17.57 1.02 2.85
C THR A 36 16.13 1.16 2.33
N GLN A 37 15.93 1.05 1.01
CA GLN A 37 14.64 1.25 0.35
C GLN A 37 14.00 -0.09 -0.02
N PRO A 38 12.66 -0.24 0.05
CA PRO A 38 11.99 -1.44 -0.42
C PRO A 38 12.11 -1.57 -1.94
N GLN A 39 12.49 -2.75 -2.43
CA GLN A 39 12.50 -3.09 -3.87
C GLN A 39 11.31 -3.97 -4.24
N PHE A 40 10.92 -4.87 -3.33
CA PHE A 40 9.83 -5.81 -3.55
C PHE A 40 9.08 -6.07 -2.24
N LEU A 41 7.76 -6.17 -2.33
CA LEU A 41 6.88 -6.58 -1.24
C LEU A 41 6.02 -7.74 -1.74
N THR A 42 5.98 -8.82 -0.98
CA THR A 42 4.95 -9.86 -1.11
C THR A 42 4.06 -9.78 0.11
N PHE A 43 2.74 -9.72 -0.08
CA PHE A 43 1.73 -9.70 0.95
C PHE A 43 0.73 -10.82 0.68
N ILE A 44 0.55 -11.72 1.64
CA ILE A 44 -0.20 -12.95 1.49
C ILE A 44 -1.40 -12.92 2.44
N PHE A 45 -2.59 -12.98 1.86
CA PHE A 45 -3.85 -13.16 2.56
C PHE A 45 -4.06 -14.64 2.88
N GLN A 46 -4.14 -15.01 4.16
CA GLN A 46 -4.35 -16.38 4.63
C GLN A 46 -5.58 -16.48 5.54
N PRO A 47 -6.78 -16.46 4.96
CA PRO A 47 -7.99 -16.72 5.71
C PRO A 47 -8.12 -18.21 6.07
N SER A 48 -8.57 -18.50 7.30
CA SER A 48 -8.69 -19.87 7.86
C SER A 48 -9.59 -20.83 7.05
N LEU A 49 -10.49 -20.32 6.19
CA LEU A 49 -11.49 -21.11 5.44
C LEU A 49 -11.75 -20.62 4.01
N ASN A 50 -10.94 -19.70 3.48
CA ASN A 50 -11.17 -19.07 2.18
C ASN A 50 -9.91 -19.13 1.29
N GLU A 51 -10.02 -18.58 0.09
CA GLU A 51 -8.95 -18.58 -0.90
C GLU A 51 -7.77 -17.71 -0.43
N ASN A 52 -6.58 -18.31 -0.36
CA ASN A 52 -5.35 -17.58 -0.14
C ASN A 52 -5.02 -16.76 -1.39
N ALA A 53 -4.74 -15.47 -1.20
CA ALA A 53 -4.31 -14.59 -2.27
C ALA A 53 -2.94 -13.99 -1.97
N GLU A 54 -2.16 -13.78 -3.01
CA GLU A 54 -0.86 -13.14 -2.97
C GLU A 54 -0.91 -11.84 -3.76
N VAL A 55 -0.46 -10.78 -3.13
CA VAL A 55 -0.15 -9.49 -3.74
C VAL A 55 1.34 -9.34 -3.80
N ASN A 56 1.88 -9.07 -4.97
CA ASN A 56 3.27 -8.68 -5.11
C ASN A 56 3.36 -7.25 -5.64
N VAL A 57 4.20 -6.44 -5.04
CA VAL A 57 4.50 -5.07 -5.46
C VAL A 57 5.97 -4.95 -5.80
N ASN A 58 6.25 -4.48 -7.01
CA ASN A 58 7.59 -4.12 -7.44
C ASN A 58 7.74 -2.59 -7.42
N PHE A 59 8.62 -2.08 -6.57
CA PHE A 59 8.79 -0.64 -6.34
C PHE A 59 9.54 0.05 -7.47
N GLU A 60 10.48 -0.66 -8.10
CA GLU A 60 11.29 -0.13 -9.20
C GLU A 60 10.48 -0.05 -10.50
N LYS A 61 9.79 -1.14 -10.83
CA LYS A 61 8.97 -1.26 -12.04
C LYS A 61 7.54 -0.74 -11.85
N LYS A 62 7.18 -0.36 -10.63
CA LYS A 62 5.90 0.25 -10.23
C LYS A 62 4.69 -0.54 -10.72
N TYR A 63 4.63 -1.80 -10.31
CA TYR A 63 3.47 -2.63 -10.60
C TYR A 63 3.04 -3.47 -9.41
N LEU A 64 1.79 -3.91 -9.48
CA LEU A 64 1.19 -4.88 -8.60
C LEU A 64 0.72 -6.09 -9.41
N THR A 65 0.92 -7.29 -8.85
CA THR A 65 0.22 -8.49 -9.28
C THR A 65 -0.62 -9.03 -8.15
N PHE A 66 -1.84 -9.45 -8.44
CA PHE A 66 -2.70 -10.18 -7.54
C PHE A 66 -2.95 -11.57 -8.13
N LYS A 67 -2.86 -12.63 -7.33
CA LYS A 67 -3.15 -14.01 -7.76
C LYS A 67 -3.59 -14.86 -6.58
N THR A 68 -4.28 -15.95 -6.84
CA THR A 68 -4.53 -17.00 -5.85
C THR A 68 -3.33 -17.94 -5.74
N ILE A 69 -3.04 -18.43 -4.53
CA ILE A 69 -1.87 -19.30 -4.28
C ILE A 69 -2.16 -20.77 -4.59
N TYR A 70 -3.40 -21.21 -4.38
CA TYR A 70 -3.83 -22.59 -4.62
C TYR A 70 -4.91 -22.67 -5.71
N PRO A 71 -4.89 -23.73 -6.54
CA PRO A 71 -6.02 -24.02 -7.41
C PRO A 71 -7.25 -24.28 -6.55
N PHE A 72 -8.36 -23.64 -6.91
CA PHE A 72 -9.63 -23.76 -6.23
C PHE A 72 -10.10 -25.22 -6.23
N LEU A 73 -10.12 -25.84 -5.03
CA LEU A 73 -10.80 -27.10 -4.81
C LEU A 73 -12.21 -26.77 -4.32
N GLN A 74 -13.21 -26.87 -5.20
CA GLN A 74 -14.60 -26.77 -4.78
C GLN A 74 -14.89 -27.86 -3.75
N GLU A 75 -15.39 -27.48 -2.58
CA GLU A 75 -15.98 -28.46 -1.68
C GLU A 75 -17.14 -29.16 -2.39
N PRO A 76 -17.26 -30.49 -2.24
CA PRO A 76 -18.43 -31.20 -2.76
C PRO A 76 -19.68 -30.62 -2.09
N PRO A 77 -20.77 -30.36 -2.84
CA PRO A 77 -21.98 -29.79 -2.27
C PRO A 77 -22.53 -30.71 -1.19
N ALA A 78 -23.07 -30.13 -0.12
CA ALA A 78 -23.87 -30.87 0.85
C ALA A 78 -25.06 -31.54 0.12
N PHE A 79 -25.43 -32.73 0.58
CA PHE A 79 -26.45 -33.54 -0.07
C PHE A 79 -27.79 -32.76 -0.14
N GLY A 80 -28.21 -32.38 -1.36
CA GLY A 80 -29.46 -31.67 -1.61
C GLY A 80 -29.35 -30.15 -1.83
N GLU A 81 -28.17 -29.55 -1.70
CA GLU A 81 -27.97 -28.12 -1.96
C GLU A 81 -27.56 -27.84 -3.42
N LYS A 82 -28.16 -26.81 -4.03
CA LYS A 82 -27.71 -26.28 -5.33
C LYS A 82 -26.36 -25.61 -5.14
N LYS A 83 -25.35 -26.02 -5.92
CA LYS A 83 -24.04 -25.34 -5.98
C LYS A 83 -24.25 -23.85 -6.29
N THR A 84 -23.95 -22.97 -5.34
CA THR A 84 -23.55 -21.60 -5.66
C THR A 84 -22.14 -21.67 -6.22
N GLU A 85 -21.99 -21.46 -7.53
CA GLU A 85 -20.67 -21.33 -8.16
C GLU A 85 -19.97 -20.07 -7.64
N LYS A 86 -19.22 -20.22 -6.55
CA LYS A 86 -18.24 -19.19 -6.15
C LYS A 86 -17.13 -19.23 -7.20
N LYS A 87 -17.03 -18.16 -8.00
CA LYS A 87 -15.95 -18.02 -8.98
C LYS A 87 -14.67 -17.65 -8.24
N PRO A 88 -13.55 -18.33 -8.52
CA PRO A 88 -12.30 -18.01 -7.87
C PRO A 88 -11.80 -16.62 -8.30
N PRO A 89 -11.05 -15.91 -7.43
CA PRO A 89 -10.41 -14.66 -7.78
C PRO A 89 -9.51 -14.84 -8.99
N LYS A 90 -9.65 -13.93 -9.95
CA LYS A 90 -8.87 -13.90 -11.18
C LYS A 90 -7.55 -13.17 -10.95
N PRO A 91 -6.43 -13.78 -11.37
CA PRO A 91 -5.14 -13.11 -11.29
C PRO A 91 -5.12 -11.89 -12.21
N TYR A 92 -4.44 -10.83 -11.79
CA TYR A 92 -4.31 -9.62 -12.60
C TYR A 92 -3.02 -8.87 -12.37
N TYR A 93 -2.70 -8.02 -13.34
CA TYR A 93 -1.59 -7.07 -13.32
C TYR A 93 -2.13 -5.64 -13.39
N ALA A 94 -1.51 -4.76 -12.60
CA ALA A 94 -1.78 -3.33 -12.61
C ALA A 94 -0.49 -2.53 -12.49
N GLU A 95 -0.39 -1.45 -13.26
CA GLU A 95 0.64 -0.44 -13.06
C GLU A 95 0.24 0.45 -11.87
N LEU A 96 1.24 0.87 -11.12
CA LEU A 96 1.09 1.74 -9.96
C LEU A 96 1.60 3.13 -10.28
N THR A 97 0.88 4.12 -9.77
CA THR A 97 1.31 5.52 -9.85
C THR A 97 2.48 5.77 -8.90
N GLN A 98 3.27 6.82 -9.15
CA GLN A 98 4.34 7.22 -8.23
C GLN A 98 3.80 7.54 -6.83
N ASN A 99 2.59 8.10 -6.73
CA ASN A 99 1.98 8.41 -5.44
C ASN A 99 1.69 7.15 -4.62
N GLN A 100 1.10 6.13 -5.24
CA GLN A 100 0.86 4.81 -4.61
C GLN A 100 2.17 4.17 -4.13
N ILE A 101 3.22 4.23 -4.95
CA ILE A 101 4.56 3.75 -4.55
C ILE A 101 5.12 4.53 -3.36
N ASN A 102 4.97 5.85 -3.35
CA ASN A 102 5.48 6.71 -2.28
C ASN A 102 4.75 6.45 -0.96
N GLU A 103 3.41 6.34 -0.97
CA GLU A 103 2.63 6.06 0.24
C GLU A 103 3.00 4.70 0.84
N LEU A 104 3.05 3.66 0.00
CA LEU A 104 3.47 2.34 0.46
C LEU A 104 4.92 2.36 1.00
N THR A 105 5.84 3.05 0.32
CA THR A 105 7.22 3.19 0.77
C THR A 105 7.29 3.84 2.15
N LYS A 106 6.55 4.93 2.39
CA LYS A 106 6.49 5.60 3.69
C LYS A 106 6.03 4.65 4.81
N ILE A 107 5.07 3.79 4.54
CA ILE A 107 4.60 2.79 5.52
C ILE A 107 5.71 1.78 5.80
N LEU A 108 6.34 1.21 4.76
CA LEU A 108 7.36 0.17 4.92
C LEU A 108 8.61 0.67 5.66
N VAL A 109 9.07 1.89 5.41
CA VAL A 109 10.25 2.45 6.11
C VAL A 109 9.99 2.80 7.57
N ASN A 110 8.72 2.80 7.99
CA ASN A 110 8.31 3.03 9.38
C ASN A 110 8.10 1.72 10.16
N LEU A 111 8.19 0.57 9.50
CA LEU A 111 8.16 -0.73 10.18
C LEU A 111 9.38 -0.86 11.10
N ASN A 112 9.14 -1.35 12.31
CA ASN A 112 10.14 -1.56 13.35
C ASN A 112 10.27 -3.04 13.71
N ASP A 113 11.17 -3.39 14.63
CA ASP A 113 11.43 -4.80 14.97
C ASP A 113 10.21 -5.52 15.56
N GLU A 114 9.31 -4.82 16.27
CA GLU A 114 8.05 -5.39 16.79
C GLU A 114 7.14 -5.86 15.64
N ASP A 115 7.14 -5.14 14.52
CA ASP A 115 6.34 -5.48 13.33
C ASP A 115 6.78 -6.79 12.65
N TYR A 116 8.00 -7.27 12.93
CA TYR A 116 8.58 -8.49 12.39
C TYR A 116 8.63 -9.65 13.40
N GLN A 117 8.19 -9.44 14.64
CA GLN A 117 8.19 -10.51 15.63
C GLN A 117 7.20 -11.60 15.25
N GLN A 118 7.64 -12.85 15.34
CA GLN A 118 6.77 -14.00 15.15
C GLN A 118 5.88 -14.17 16.39
N ILE A 119 4.57 -14.20 16.18
CA ILE A 119 3.62 -14.47 17.26
C ILE A 119 3.70 -15.98 17.57
N GLN A 120 4.23 -16.33 18.75
CA GLN A 120 4.24 -17.70 19.25
C GLN A 120 2.96 -17.95 20.08
N GLY A 121 2.11 -18.85 19.59
CA GLY A 121 0.95 -19.35 20.33
C GLY A 121 -0.39 -18.69 19.98
N ASN A 122 -1.44 -19.51 20.02
CA ASN A 122 -2.87 -19.22 19.82
C ASN A 122 -3.21 -18.40 18.56
N TYR A 123 -3.03 -19.02 17.39
CA TYR A 123 -3.81 -18.66 16.21
C TYR A 123 -5.28 -18.97 16.50
N ILE A 124 -6.01 -17.99 17.05
CA ILE A 124 -7.46 -18.05 17.16
C ILE A 124 -8.03 -17.89 15.76
N ASP A 125 -9.02 -18.71 15.39
CA ASP A 125 -9.73 -18.69 14.10
C ASP A 125 -9.93 -17.27 13.56
N GLY A 126 -9.32 -16.97 12.41
CA GLY A 126 -9.24 -15.61 11.88
C GLY A 126 -8.55 -15.51 10.52
N ILE A 127 -8.43 -14.29 10.00
CA ILE A 127 -7.61 -14.02 8.81
C ILE A 127 -6.21 -13.68 9.32
N SER A 128 -5.22 -14.45 8.88
CA SER A 128 -3.81 -14.12 9.07
C SER A 128 -3.26 -13.52 7.79
N TYR A 129 -2.26 -12.65 7.92
CA TYR A 129 -1.52 -12.10 6.80
C TYR A 129 -0.03 -12.32 7.03
N ASN A 130 0.69 -12.66 5.97
CA ASN A 130 2.15 -12.67 5.99
C ASN A 130 2.65 -11.64 5.00
N PHE A 131 3.75 -10.98 5.33
CA PHE A 131 4.41 -10.10 4.39
C PHE A 131 5.91 -10.34 4.38
N SER A 132 6.53 -10.10 3.24
CA SER A 132 7.98 -10.14 3.10
C SER A 132 8.46 -8.99 2.24
N ILE A 133 9.59 -8.41 2.64
CA ILE A 133 10.15 -7.21 2.03
C ILE A 133 11.59 -7.51 1.65
N LEU A 134 11.91 -7.34 0.37
CA LEU A 134 13.28 -7.29 -0.12
C LEU A 134 13.69 -5.82 -0.28
N ASN A 135 14.78 -5.43 0.38
CA ASN A 135 15.29 -4.08 0.29
C ASN A 135 16.51 -3.94 -0.64
N SER A 136 16.89 -2.69 -0.92
CA SER A 136 17.97 -2.31 -1.83
C SER A 136 19.36 -2.80 -1.39
N ASP A 137 19.56 -2.94 -0.09
CA ASP A 137 20.77 -3.51 0.52
C ASP A 137 20.78 -5.04 0.56
N LYS A 138 19.79 -5.68 -0.08
CA LYS A 138 19.59 -7.14 -0.11
C LYS A 138 19.17 -7.74 1.24
N THR A 139 18.82 -6.93 2.22
CA THR A 139 18.13 -7.44 3.41
C THR A 139 16.74 -7.94 3.04
N PHE A 140 16.37 -9.07 3.62
CA PHE A 140 15.06 -9.68 3.46
C PHE A 140 14.43 -9.83 4.85
N LYS A 141 13.26 -9.23 5.04
CA LYS A 141 12.51 -9.28 6.30
C LYS A 141 11.14 -9.91 6.08
N VAL A 142 10.69 -10.70 7.04
CA VAL A 142 9.38 -11.36 7.01
C VAL A 142 8.62 -10.95 8.26
N GLY A 143 7.36 -10.57 8.11
CA GLY A 143 6.47 -10.26 9.21
C GLY A 143 5.19 -11.08 9.13
N TYR A 144 4.60 -11.29 10.30
CA TYR A 144 3.39 -12.10 10.50
C TYR A 144 2.36 -11.23 11.21
N ILE A 145 1.18 -11.11 10.60
CA ILE A 145 0.07 -10.33 11.12
C ILE A 145 -1.04 -11.31 11.50
N ALA A 146 -1.32 -11.42 12.79
CA ALA A 146 -2.44 -12.20 13.32
C ALA A 146 -3.54 -11.27 13.84
N ASN A 147 -4.31 -11.73 14.84
CA ASN A 147 -5.43 -10.96 15.40
C ASN A 147 -4.97 -9.65 16.05
N GLU A 148 -3.85 -9.66 16.78
CA GLU A 148 -3.27 -8.46 17.36
C GLU A 148 -2.28 -7.84 16.36
N LYS A 149 -2.63 -6.66 15.86
CA LYS A 149 -1.84 -5.91 14.89
C LYS A 149 -1.23 -4.67 15.54
N THR A 150 0.03 -4.40 15.28
CA THR A 150 0.61 -3.08 15.56
C THR A 150 -0.06 -2.01 14.69
N GLU A 151 0.08 -0.73 15.04
CA GLU A 151 -0.44 0.36 14.22
C GLU A 151 0.19 0.42 12.81
N ASN A 152 1.47 0.03 12.68
CA ASN A 152 2.13 -0.02 11.37
C ASN A 152 1.62 -1.19 10.52
N GLN A 153 1.42 -2.36 11.11
CA GLN A 153 0.83 -3.51 10.43
C GLN A 153 -0.61 -3.24 9.98
N LYS A 154 -1.41 -2.52 10.78
CA LYS A 154 -2.75 -2.04 10.36
C LYS A 154 -2.66 -1.14 9.14
N LYS A 155 -1.79 -0.13 9.16
CA LYS A 155 -1.58 0.78 8.02
C LYS A 155 -1.16 0.02 6.76
N LEU A 156 -0.22 -0.91 6.87
CA LEU A 156 0.22 -1.74 5.74
C LEU A 156 -0.92 -2.58 5.18
N THR A 157 -1.68 -3.24 6.05
CA THR A 157 -2.83 -4.08 5.64
C THR A 157 -3.87 -3.24 4.91
N THR A 158 -4.23 -2.08 5.46
CA THR A 158 -5.20 -1.17 4.86
C THR A 158 -4.70 -0.64 3.51
N GLU A 159 -3.45 -0.23 3.40
CA GLU A 159 -2.90 0.29 2.15
C GLU A 159 -2.88 -0.78 1.06
N ILE A 160 -2.53 -2.02 1.38
CA ILE A 160 -2.56 -3.12 0.42
C ILE A 160 -3.99 -3.41 -0.03
N LEU A 161 -4.96 -3.41 0.88
CA LEU A 161 -6.37 -3.59 0.54
C LEU A 161 -6.90 -2.46 -0.34
N ASN A 162 -6.51 -1.22 -0.07
CA ASN A 162 -6.87 -0.07 -0.91
C ASN A 162 -6.27 -0.22 -2.31
N LEU A 163 -4.96 -0.52 -2.43
CA LEU A 163 -4.30 -0.73 -3.72
C LEU A 163 -4.97 -1.84 -4.52
N VAL A 164 -5.27 -2.97 -3.89
CA VAL A 164 -5.96 -4.09 -4.56
C VAL A 164 -7.37 -3.67 -4.98
N SER A 165 -8.13 -2.96 -4.13
CA SER A 165 -9.47 -2.49 -4.46
C SER A 165 -9.49 -1.50 -5.62
N GLU A 166 -8.57 -0.52 -5.62
CA GLU A 166 -8.45 0.52 -6.65
C GLU A 166 -7.98 -0.04 -7.99
N THR A 167 -7.08 -1.02 -7.97
CA THR A 167 -6.47 -1.57 -9.19
C THR A 167 -7.20 -2.79 -9.74
N ASN A 168 -8.19 -3.31 -9.03
CA ASN A 168 -8.95 -4.48 -9.43
C ASN A 168 -9.72 -4.23 -10.74
N LYS A 169 -9.69 -5.22 -11.63
CA LYS A 169 -10.35 -5.19 -12.95
C LYS A 169 -11.43 -6.25 -13.09
N PHE A 170 -11.63 -7.10 -12.08
CA PHE A 170 -12.46 -8.30 -12.17
C PHE A 170 -13.51 -8.32 -11.06
N GLU A 171 -14.78 -8.43 -11.42
CA GLU A 171 -15.87 -8.44 -10.43
C GLU A 171 -15.75 -9.61 -9.45
N GLU A 172 -15.22 -10.75 -9.91
CA GLU A 172 -15.04 -11.95 -9.10
C GLU A 172 -14.13 -11.70 -7.88
N ASN A 173 -13.19 -10.76 -7.99
CA ASN A 173 -12.25 -10.45 -6.93
C ASN A 173 -12.88 -9.65 -5.78
N PHE A 174 -13.96 -8.90 -6.01
CA PHE A 174 -14.54 -8.04 -4.97
C PHE A 174 -14.99 -8.84 -3.75
N SER A 175 -15.55 -10.03 -3.96
CA SER A 175 -15.98 -10.89 -2.85
C SER A 175 -14.82 -11.28 -1.93
N ALA A 176 -13.66 -11.61 -2.50
CA ALA A 176 -12.45 -11.94 -1.74
C ALA A 176 -11.83 -10.70 -1.07
N ILE A 177 -11.73 -9.59 -1.81
CA ILE A 177 -11.18 -8.32 -1.30
C ILE A 177 -12.02 -7.80 -0.13
N SER A 178 -13.35 -7.78 -0.26
CA SER A 178 -14.26 -7.40 0.81
C SER A 178 -14.12 -8.32 2.02
N TYR A 179 -13.99 -9.64 1.80
CA TYR A 179 -13.77 -10.58 2.89
C TYR A 179 -12.47 -10.28 3.67
N TYR A 180 -11.39 -9.93 2.99
CA TYR A 180 -10.14 -9.53 3.64
C TYR A 180 -10.28 -8.19 4.40
N GLY A 181 -11.14 -7.28 3.94
CA GLY A 181 -11.39 -5.99 4.59
C GLY A 181 -12.36 -6.04 5.78
N MET A 182 -13.31 -6.98 5.80
CA MET A 182 -14.39 -7.04 6.81
C MET A 182 -13.96 -7.50 8.21
N LYS A 183 -12.73 -7.99 8.39
CA LYS A 183 -12.20 -8.45 9.70
C LYS A 183 -11.06 -7.56 10.25
N ASN A 184 -10.98 -6.31 9.82
CA ASN A 184 -10.07 -5.31 10.38
C ASN A 184 -10.76 -4.41 11.40
#